data_AF-A0A7K2QBI2-F1
#
_entry.id   AF-A0A7K2QBI2-F1
#
_cell.length_a   1.000
_cell.length_b   1.000
_cell.length_c   1.000
_cell.angle_alpha   90.00
_cell.angle_beta   90.00
_cell.angle_gamma   90.00
#
_symmetry.space_group_name_H-M   'P 1'
#
loop_
_entity.id
_entity.type
_entity.pdbx_description
1 polymer ?
#
loop_
_entity_poly.entity_id
_entity_poly.type
_entity_poly.pdbx_seq_one_letter_code
_entity_poly.pdbx_strand_id
1 'polypeptide(L)'
;KDQEYTLVARSRPRLVREVMAELEDAYPAVRDYTDAQRERTAEDVSHIVEFLTAALYTDDEELFTGFLLWTAEVLAARGVPSASLLPALTLLGRRLVDFPRAVAMLRAGADRLTRTPPTAPHPTA
;
A
#
# COMPACT_ATOMS: atom_id res chain seq x y z
N LYS A 1 -25.88 0.57 3.30
CA LYS A 1 -25.20 -0.59 2.65
C LYS A 1 -23.91 -0.05 2.07
N ASP A 2 -22.77 -0.66 2.38
CA ASP A 2 -21.46 -0.05 2.23
C ASP A 2 -21.02 0.08 0.75
N GLN A 3 -21.34 1.22 0.15
CA GLN A 3 -21.16 1.49 -1.28
C GLN A 3 -19.68 1.69 -1.63
N GLU A 4 -18.90 2.31 -0.74
CA GLU A 4 -17.46 2.52 -0.96
C GLU A 4 -16.72 1.18 -1.04
N TYR A 5 -16.92 0.28 -0.06
CA TYR A 5 -16.36 -1.08 -0.08
C TYR A 5 -16.59 -1.77 -1.43
N THR A 6 -17.84 -1.78 -1.90
CA THR A 6 -18.20 -2.50 -3.13
C THR A 6 -17.51 -1.93 -4.37
N LEU A 7 -17.43 -0.60 -4.45
CA LEU A 7 -16.82 0.09 -5.60
C LEU A 7 -15.30 -0.05 -5.59
N VAL A 8 -14.65 0.09 -4.41
CA VAL A 8 -13.21 -0.09 -4.25
C VAL A 8 -12.82 -1.52 -4.59
N ALA A 9 -13.52 -2.53 -4.04
CA ALA A 9 -13.22 -3.95 -4.29
C ALA A 9 -13.32 -4.32 -5.77
N ARG A 10 -14.35 -3.84 -6.48
CA ARG A 10 -14.50 -4.07 -7.93
C ARG A 10 -13.42 -3.37 -8.75
N SER A 11 -12.88 -2.26 -8.25
CA SER A 11 -11.85 -1.50 -8.94
C SER A 11 -10.43 -2.02 -8.73
N ARG A 12 -10.22 -3.06 -7.89
CA ARG A 12 -8.88 -3.56 -7.54
C ARG A 12 -7.95 -3.80 -8.74
N PRO A 13 -8.32 -4.58 -9.78
CA PRO A 13 -7.41 -4.82 -10.91
C PRO A 13 -7.04 -3.53 -11.65
N ARG A 14 -7.99 -2.58 -11.74
CA ARG A 14 -7.77 -1.27 -12.35
C ARG A 14 -6.81 -0.42 -11.51
N LEU A 15 -7.00 -0.39 -10.18
CA LEU A 15 -6.16 0.36 -9.26
C LEU A 15 -4.72 -0.14 -9.28
N VAL A 16 -4.52 -1.46 -9.21
CA VAL A 16 -3.17 -2.07 -9.28
C VAL A 16 -2.45 -1.63 -10.54
N ARG A 17 -3.10 -1.76 -11.71
CA ARG A 17 -2.53 -1.37 -13.00
C ARG A 17 -2.21 0.13 -13.07
N GLU A 18 -3.12 0.99 -12.63
CA GLU A 18 -2.93 2.46 -12.65
C GLU A 18 -1.79 2.89 -11.71
N VAL A 19 -1.71 2.31 -10.50
CA VAL A 19 -0.64 2.60 -9.55
C VAL A 19 0.71 2.09 -10.05
N MET A 20 0.78 0.89 -10.63
CA MET A 20 2.02 0.37 -11.20
C MET A 20 2.54 1.26 -12.34
N ALA A 21 1.67 1.68 -13.25
CA ALA A 21 2.04 2.61 -14.32
C ALA A 21 2.58 3.95 -13.78
N GLU A 22 1.92 4.52 -12.76
CA GLU A 22 2.39 5.77 -12.14
C GLU A 22 3.69 5.60 -11.32
N LEU A 23 3.89 4.45 -10.67
CA LEU A 23 5.15 4.15 -9.97
C LEU A 23 6.32 4.09 -10.95
N GLU A 24 6.13 3.46 -12.11
CA GLU A 24 7.12 3.41 -13.18
C GLU A 24 7.45 4.78 -13.75
N ASP A 25 6.48 5.69 -13.79
CA ASP A 25 6.67 7.06 -14.27
C ASP A 25 7.33 7.97 -13.23
N ALA A 26 6.96 7.82 -11.95
CA ALA A 26 7.46 8.66 -10.87
C ALA A 26 8.85 8.23 -10.36
N TYR A 27 9.20 6.94 -10.46
CA TYR A 27 10.44 6.39 -9.93
C TYR A 27 11.20 5.64 -11.03
N PRO A 28 12.19 6.28 -11.69
CA PRO A 28 12.98 5.65 -12.74
C PRO A 28 13.65 4.34 -12.31
N ALA A 29 13.99 4.18 -11.03
CA ALA A 29 14.54 2.93 -10.48
C ALA A 29 13.57 1.73 -10.60
N VAL A 30 12.25 1.98 -10.66
CA VAL A 30 11.24 0.93 -10.90
C VAL A 30 11.25 0.51 -12.38
N ARG A 31 11.73 1.35 -13.30
CA ARG A 31 11.88 0.98 -14.71
C ARG A 31 12.94 -0.09 -14.90
N ASP A 32 13.96 -0.12 -14.03
CA ASP A 32 15.03 -1.12 -14.02
C ASP A 32 14.64 -2.42 -13.31
N TYR A 33 13.41 -2.53 -12.78
CA TYR A 33 12.92 -3.76 -12.17
C TYR A 33 12.83 -4.88 -13.20
N THR A 34 13.35 -6.05 -12.81
CA THR A 34 13.05 -7.32 -13.47
C THR A 34 11.56 -7.63 -13.42
N ASP A 35 11.07 -8.47 -14.33
CA ASP A 35 9.67 -8.90 -14.33
C ASP A 35 9.23 -9.48 -12.98
N ALA A 36 10.11 -10.24 -12.32
CA ALA A 36 9.84 -10.81 -11.00
C ALA A 36 9.72 -9.74 -9.90
N GLN A 37 10.44 -8.62 -10.00
CA GLN A 37 10.32 -7.49 -9.06
C GLN A 37 9.05 -6.68 -9.32
N ARG A 38 8.68 -6.51 -10.60
CA ARG A 38 7.42 -5.87 -10.99
C ARG A 38 6.21 -6.65 -10.49
N GLU A 39 6.22 -7.98 -10.67
CA GLU A 39 5.13 -8.84 -10.20
C GLU A 39 4.96 -8.75 -8.68
N ARG A 40 6.05 -8.84 -7.91
CA ARG A 40 5.99 -8.69 -6.44
C ARG A 40 5.45 -7.33 -6.00
N THR A 41 5.84 -6.28 -6.71
CA THR A 41 5.33 -4.92 -6.40
C THR A 41 3.83 -4.83 -6.73
N ALA A 42 3.38 -5.43 -7.82
CA ALA A 42 1.96 -5.49 -8.17
C ALA A 42 1.16 -6.33 -7.16
N GLU A 43 1.72 -7.45 -6.68
CA GLU A 43 1.16 -8.25 -5.59
C GLU A 43 1.03 -7.43 -4.31
N ASP A 44 2.07 -6.69 -3.91
CA ASP A 44 2.03 -5.81 -2.73
C ASP A 44 0.92 -4.75 -2.86
N VAL A 45 0.81 -4.09 -4.02
CA VAL A 45 -0.28 -3.12 -4.28
C VAL A 45 -1.65 -3.80 -4.24
N SER A 46 -1.77 -5.01 -4.78
CA SER A 46 -3.02 -5.79 -4.75
C SER A 46 -3.42 -6.12 -3.31
N HIS A 47 -2.47 -6.55 -2.47
CA HIS A 47 -2.72 -6.81 -1.05
C HIS A 47 -3.11 -5.54 -0.29
N ILE A 48 -2.48 -4.40 -0.56
CA ILE A 48 -2.90 -3.11 0.04
C ILE A 48 -4.36 -2.82 -0.28
N VAL A 49 -4.79 -2.97 -1.54
CA VAL A 49 -6.20 -2.74 -1.90
C VAL A 49 -7.12 -3.77 -1.26
N GLU A 50 -6.70 -5.03 -1.15
CA GLU A 50 -7.47 -6.08 -0.49
C GLU A 50 -7.70 -5.79 0.99
N PHE A 51 -6.65 -5.47 1.74
CA PHE A 51 -6.76 -5.11 3.16
C PHE A 51 -7.53 -3.81 3.37
N LEU A 52 -7.40 -2.84 2.46
CA LEU A 52 -8.24 -1.63 2.47
C LEU A 52 -9.72 -1.99 2.32
N THR A 53 -10.07 -2.91 1.41
CA THR A 53 -11.45 -3.32 1.22
C THR A 53 -12.00 -4.10 2.41
N ALA A 54 -11.17 -4.95 3.04
CA ALA A 54 -11.55 -5.65 4.27
C ALA A 54 -11.83 -4.65 5.40
N ALA A 55 -10.92 -3.69 5.63
CA ALA A 55 -11.09 -2.64 6.62
C ALA A 55 -12.34 -1.78 6.38
N LEU A 56 -12.64 -1.42 5.12
CA LEU A 56 -13.87 -0.71 4.78
C LEU A 56 -15.12 -1.52 5.13
N TYR A 57 -15.11 -2.82 4.83
CA TYR A 57 -16.22 -3.73 5.10
C TYR A 57 -16.46 -3.94 6.60
N THR A 58 -15.38 -4.04 7.40
CA THR A 58 -15.46 -4.24 8.85
C THR A 58 -15.52 -2.94 9.66
N ASP A 59 -15.31 -1.79 9.00
CA ASP A 59 -15.08 -0.49 9.64
C ASP A 59 -13.92 -0.51 10.65
N ASP A 60 -12.85 -1.23 10.30
CA ASP A 60 -11.69 -1.47 11.15
C ASP A 60 -10.42 -0.86 10.54
N GLU A 61 -10.07 0.34 10.99
CA GLU A 61 -8.83 1.02 10.58
C GLU A 61 -7.57 0.29 11.10
N GLU A 62 -7.63 -0.37 12.25
CA GLU A 62 -6.50 -1.07 12.85
C GLU A 62 -6.10 -2.28 12.00
N LEU A 63 -7.07 -2.97 11.41
CA LEU A 63 -6.82 -4.05 10.45
C LEU A 63 -5.94 -3.58 9.29
N PHE A 64 -6.25 -2.43 8.70
CA PHE A 64 -5.48 -1.90 7.56
C PHE A 64 -4.11 -1.37 7.98
N THR A 65 -4.07 -0.57 9.05
CA THR A 65 -2.81 0.04 9.52
C THR A 65 -1.85 -1.00 10.09
N GLY A 66 -2.35 -2.02 10.77
CA GLY A 66 -1.58 -3.16 11.26
C GLY A 66 -1.00 -3.99 10.13
N PHE A 67 -1.77 -4.26 9.07
CA PHE A 67 -1.25 -4.88 7.86
C PHE A 67 -0.09 -4.09 7.26
N LEU A 68 -0.23 -2.77 7.11
CA LEU A 68 0.84 -1.93 6.54
C LEU A 68 2.12 -1.95 7.39
N LEU A 69 2.01 -1.96 8.71
CA LEU A 69 3.17 -2.07 9.60
C LEU A 69 3.85 -3.44 9.46
N TRP A 70 3.07 -4.51 9.43
CA TRP A 70 3.60 -5.86 9.20
C TRP A 70 4.30 -5.97 7.84
N THR A 71 3.70 -5.42 6.77
CA THR A 71 4.34 -5.38 5.44
C THR A 71 5.64 -4.57 5.47
N ALA A 72 5.66 -3.43 6.17
CA ALA A 72 6.86 -2.63 6.32
C ALA A 72 7.99 -3.40 7.03
N GLU A 73 7.68 -4.21 8.06
CA GLU A 73 8.65 -5.09 8.72
C GLU A 73 9.18 -6.18 7.78
N VAL A 74 8.29 -6.81 7.01
CA VAL A 74 8.67 -7.81 6.00
C VAL A 74 9.59 -7.22 4.92
N LEU A 75 9.29 -6.01 4.45
CA LEU A 75 10.10 -5.30 3.47
C LEU A 75 11.46 -4.91 4.06
N ALA A 76 11.49 -4.39 5.29
CA ALA A 76 12.72 -4.04 5.99
C ALA A 76 13.65 -5.26 6.16
N ALA A 77 13.09 -6.42 6.54
CA ALA A 77 13.84 -7.68 6.63
C ALA A 77 14.45 -8.13 5.28
N ARG A 78 13.90 -7.66 4.15
CA ARG A 78 14.41 -7.90 2.80
C ARG A 78 15.35 -6.79 2.29
N GLY A 79 15.70 -5.82 3.14
CA GLY A 79 16.53 -4.67 2.77
C GLY A 79 15.81 -3.58 1.97
N VAL A 80 14.47 -3.62 1.90
CA VAL A 80 13.66 -2.59 1.26
C VAL A 80 13.21 -1.57 2.31
N PRO A 81 13.43 -0.26 2.12
CA PRO A 81 13.00 0.75 3.08
C PRO A 81 11.50 0.72 3.31
N SER A 82 11.03 0.72 4.56
CA SER A 82 9.60 0.75 4.91
C SER A 82 8.85 1.93 4.27
N ALA A 83 9.53 3.04 4.05
CA ALA A 83 9.01 4.21 3.35
C ALA A 83 8.60 3.94 1.89
N SER A 84 9.01 2.80 1.30
CA SER A 84 8.66 2.40 -0.07
C SER A 84 7.16 2.17 -0.28
N LEU A 85 6.39 1.99 0.80
CA LEU A 85 4.92 1.87 0.73
C LEU A 85 4.22 3.22 0.53
N LEU A 86 4.82 4.32 0.99
CA LEU A 86 4.20 5.66 0.99
C LEU A 86 3.80 6.15 -0.41
N PRO A 87 4.62 5.95 -1.47
CA PRO A 87 4.22 6.33 -2.82
C PRO A 87 2.96 5.59 -3.29
N ALA A 88 2.87 4.27 -3.06
CA ALA A 88 1.71 3.48 -3.43
C ALA A 88 0.44 3.97 -2.71
N LEU A 89 0.53 4.24 -1.40
CA LEU A 89 -0.59 4.79 -0.63
C LEU A 89 -1.04 6.17 -1.14
N THR A 90 -0.08 7.03 -1.50
CA THR A 90 -0.37 8.36 -2.06
C THR A 90 -1.09 8.25 -3.41
N LEU A 91 -0.62 7.37 -4.29
CA LEU A 91 -1.21 7.15 -5.61
C LEU A 91 -2.62 6.56 -5.49
N LEU A 92 -2.81 5.55 -4.64
CA LEU A 92 -4.13 5.01 -4.33
C LEU A 92 -5.08 6.10 -3.81
N GLY A 93 -4.60 6.98 -2.92
CA GLY A 93 -5.39 8.09 -2.38
C GLY A 93 -5.88 9.06 -3.46
N ARG A 94 -5.07 9.32 -4.49
CA ARG A 94 -5.47 10.14 -5.65
C ARG A 94 -6.51 9.43 -6.50
N ARG A 95 -6.33 8.13 -6.76
CA ARG A 95 -7.28 7.32 -7.54
C ARG A 95 -8.61 7.09 -6.84
N LEU A 96 -8.63 7.23 -5.51
CA LEU A 96 -9.80 7.03 -4.67
C LEU A 96 -10.35 8.34 -4.07
N VAL A 97 -10.04 9.50 -4.66
CA VAL A 97 -10.43 10.82 -4.12
C VAL A 97 -11.94 10.97 -3.83
N ASP A 98 -12.78 10.30 -4.61
CA ASP A 98 -14.25 10.30 -4.45
C ASP A 98 -14.76 9.33 -3.36
N PHE A 99 -13.86 8.62 -2.67
CA PHE A 99 -14.16 7.64 -1.63
C PHE A 99 -13.54 8.08 -0.29
N PRO A 100 -14.22 8.96 0.46
CA PRO A 100 -13.64 9.61 1.64
C PRO A 100 -13.22 8.65 2.74
N ARG A 101 -13.93 7.52 2.96
CA ARG A 101 -13.50 6.53 3.98
C ARG A 101 -12.23 5.82 3.55
N ALA A 102 -12.15 5.44 2.27
CA ALA A 102 -10.94 4.82 1.72
C ALA A 102 -9.72 5.77 1.82
N VAL A 103 -9.91 7.04 1.47
CA VAL A 103 -8.86 8.07 1.59
C VAL A 103 -8.45 8.29 3.04
N ALA A 104 -9.38 8.28 3.99
CA ALA A 104 -9.08 8.41 5.41
C ALA A 104 -8.20 7.24 5.91
N MET A 105 -8.56 6.00 5.60
CA MET A 105 -7.78 4.81 5.96
C MET A 105 -6.38 4.83 5.35
N LEU A 106 -6.25 5.24 4.09
CA LEU A 106 -4.94 5.40 3.42
C LEU A 106 -4.05 6.44 4.11
N ARG A 107 -4.63 7.57 4.53
CA ARG A 107 -3.91 8.61 5.28
C ARG A 107 -3.48 8.11 6.66
N ALA A 108 -4.37 7.45 7.39
CA ALA A 108 -4.06 6.86 8.68
C ALA A 108 -2.89 5.86 8.59
N GLY A 109 -2.90 5.02 7.55
CA GLY A 109 -1.80 4.10 7.22
C GLY A 109 -0.47 4.81 6.97
N ALA A 110 -0.48 5.84 6.12
CA ALA A 110 0.72 6.63 5.82
C ALA A 110 1.27 7.35 7.07
N ASP A 111 0.39 7.93 7.89
CA ASP A 111 0.78 8.58 9.14
C ASP A 111 1.35 7.58 10.15
N ARG A 112 0.80 6.37 10.21
CA ARG A 112 1.28 5.31 11.10
C ARG A 112 2.67 4.84 10.69
N LEU A 113 2.92 4.64 9.39
CA LEU A 113 4.23 4.28 8.85
C LEU A 113 5.28 5.37 9.12
N THR A 114 4.89 6.64 9.04
CA THR A 114 5.82 7.77 9.27
C THR A 114 6.18 7.93 10.74
N ARG A 115 5.24 7.61 11.65
CA ARG A 115 5.45 7.71 13.10
C ARG A 115 6.23 6.54 13.70
N THR A 116 6.24 5.39 13.04
CA THR A 116 7.02 4.23 13.49
C THR A 116 8.45 4.36 12.99
N PRO A 117 9.45 4.51 13.88
CA PRO A 117 10.85 4.57 13.44
C PRO A 117 11.20 3.29 12.68
N PRO A 118 12.00 3.36 11.60
CA PRO A 118 12.46 2.17 10.90
C PRO A 118 13.17 1.26 11.90
N THR A 119 12.68 0.03 12.05
CA THR A 119 13.32 -0.99 12.88
C THR A 119 14.73 -1.16 12.34
N ALA A 120 15.74 -0.77 13.12
CA ALA A 120 17.14 -0.91 12.72
C ALA A 120 17.42 -2.38 12.38
N PRO A 121 18.21 -2.66 11.33
CA PRO A 121 18.60 -4.04 11.03
C PRO A 121 19.28 -4.64 12.26
N HIS A 122 18.83 -5.84 12.67
CA HIS A 122 19.49 -6.61 13.72
C HIS A 122 20.96 -6.81 13.31
N PRO A 123 21.96 -6.42 14.13
CA PRO A 123 23.34 -6.75 13.84
C PRO A 123 23.48 -8.27 13.89
N THR A 124 23.77 -8.87 12.73
CA THR A 124 24.21 -10.26 12.64
C THR A 124 25.50 -10.40 13.44
N ALA A 125 25.45 -11.26 14.47
CA ALA A 125 26.61 -11.68 15.25
C ALA A 125 27.54 -12.58 14.43
#